data_AF-A0A9E1K8Z3-F1
#
_entry.id   AF-A0A9E1K8Z3-F1
#
_cell.length_a   1.000
_cell.length_b   1.000
_cell.length_c   1.000
_cell.angle_alpha   90.00
_cell.angle_beta   90.00
_cell.angle_gamma   90.00
#
_symmetry.space_group_name_H-M   'P 1'
#
loop_
_entity.id
_entity.type
_entity.pdbx_description
1 polymer ?
#
loop_
_entity_poly.entity_id
_entity_poly.type
_entity_poly.pdbx_seq_one_letter_code
_entity_poly.pdbx_strand_id
1 'polypeptide(L)'
;VVFFIPFVITLLNGVGGYPRNYLYNFPLLVVFMATGMKKTGDLCGRLLKKTKASRWIALGLCLVYCIFSVNILFQEYYPSLKATTGKAYSESILKHSQPHDLIAVQNPQNYIYARKIIKENLTNILNDNRLSGFQLITPLNYDLFEYDPPPRRNIFSIIQRFWSSTKFKTFTLDKENKITRITNSTFKSLIPDKTEELIQWKIFRGKGDISTIKMTGAQDQIALKLKTSSENIMIAKGSVPGVVSINKPSIAILVWTVKMDYKEEMIEPNLSAHVTSPSGPQTIQVKMGRINEGMNLYLSNNDGILSESNWFLRSSIGIIPPGNYSFSLWLSCKKDQTLIYDEFRLFVIELADKK
;
A
#
# COMPACT_ATOMS: atom_id res chain seq x y z
N VAL A 1 38.39 -4.96 35.60
CA VAL A 1 38.24 -6.21 34.82
C VAL A 1 36.78 -6.64 34.77
N VAL A 2 36.11 -6.92 35.90
CA VAL A 2 34.69 -7.35 35.92
C VAL A 2 33.70 -6.39 35.23
N PHE A 3 33.93 -5.08 35.32
CA PHE A 3 33.05 -4.06 34.73
C PHE A 3 33.11 -3.93 33.19
N PHE A 4 34.06 -4.59 32.52
CA PHE A 4 34.15 -4.63 31.05
C PHE A 4 33.64 -5.94 30.45
N ILE A 5 33.31 -6.94 31.28
CA ILE A 5 32.90 -8.28 30.81
C ILE A 5 31.68 -8.21 29.87
N PRO A 6 30.61 -7.45 30.17
CA PRO A 6 29.48 -7.33 29.24
C PRO A 6 29.90 -6.73 27.89
N PHE A 7 30.80 -5.73 27.91
CA PHE A 7 31.30 -5.07 26.71
C PHE A 7 32.16 -6.01 25.85
N VAL A 8 33.07 -6.78 26.46
CA VAL A 8 33.92 -7.76 25.77
C VAL A 8 33.07 -8.86 25.13
N ILE A 9 32.03 -9.35 25.83
CA ILE A 9 31.11 -10.35 25.29
C ILE A 9 30.32 -9.80 24.09
N THR A 10 29.87 -8.54 24.17
CA THR A 10 29.12 -7.88 23.08
C THR A 10 30.03 -7.57 21.87
N LEU A 11 31.31 -7.26 22.12
CA LEU A 11 32.31 -6.99 21.07
C LEU A 11 32.74 -8.28 20.34
N LEU A 12 32.85 -9.41 21.04
CA LEU A 12 33.30 -10.69 20.48
C LEU A 12 32.20 -11.46 19.75
N ASN A 13 30.96 -11.43 20.24
CA ASN A 13 29.86 -12.22 19.70
C ASN A 13 28.94 -11.44 18.75
N GLY A 14 29.21 -10.15 18.53
CA GLY A 14 28.28 -9.25 17.86
C GLY A 14 27.02 -8.99 18.68
N VAL A 15 26.23 -8.02 18.22
CA VAL A 15 24.98 -7.63 18.88
C VAL A 15 23.87 -8.60 18.48
N GLY A 16 23.74 -9.71 19.22
CA GLY A 16 22.64 -10.67 19.05
C GLY A 16 21.48 -10.40 20.01
N GLY A 17 20.34 -9.92 19.49
CA GLY A 17 19.12 -9.70 20.28
C GLY A 17 18.20 -8.58 19.79
N TYR A 18 16.99 -8.49 20.35
CA TYR A 18 16.02 -7.44 20.02
C TYR A 18 16.55 -6.04 20.45
N PRO A 19 16.49 -5.01 19.57
CA PRO A 19 17.02 -3.65 19.83
C PRO A 19 16.57 -3.02 21.15
N ARG A 20 15.37 -3.39 21.61
CA ARG A 20 14.72 -2.86 22.81
C ARG A 20 15.48 -3.18 24.10
N ASN A 21 16.13 -4.34 24.20
CA ASN A 21 16.85 -4.74 25.41
C ASN A 21 18.12 -3.91 25.64
N TYR A 22 18.71 -3.37 24.58
CA TYR A 22 19.90 -2.53 24.68
C TYR A 22 19.57 -1.14 25.21
N LEU A 23 18.42 -0.58 24.83
CA LEU A 23 17.95 0.71 25.35
C LEU A 23 17.76 0.70 26.88
N TYR A 24 17.30 -0.43 27.44
CA TYR A 24 17.14 -0.57 28.89
C TYR A 24 18.45 -0.79 29.64
N ASN A 25 19.42 -1.46 29.02
CA ASN A 25 20.73 -1.74 29.64
C ASN A 25 21.78 -0.66 29.37
N PHE A 26 21.51 0.28 28.46
CA PHE A 26 22.46 1.33 28.07
C PHE A 26 22.91 2.22 29.24
N PRO A 27 22.02 2.72 30.13
CA PRO A 27 22.46 3.51 31.28
C PRO A 27 23.41 2.74 32.20
N LEU A 28 23.16 1.44 32.38
CA LEU A 28 23.96 0.57 33.24
C LEU A 28 25.34 0.30 32.62
N LEU A 29 25.40 0.12 31.29
CA LEU A 29 26.65 0.04 30.53
C LEU A 29 27.49 1.32 30.65
N VAL A 30 26.86 2.49 30.58
CA VAL A 30 27.54 3.79 30.77
C VAL A 30 28.14 3.90 32.17
N VAL A 31 27.40 3.50 33.21
CA VAL A 31 27.90 3.51 34.60
C VAL A 31 29.08 2.57 34.78
N PHE A 32 29.02 1.36 34.21
CA PHE A 32 30.12 0.40 34.26
C PHE A 32 31.35 0.88 33.49
N MET A 33 31.15 1.52 32.34
CA MET A 33 32.23 2.10 31.55
C MET A 33 32.92 3.25 32.30
N ALA A 34 32.17 4.18 32.88
CA ALA A 34 32.72 5.27 33.67
C ALA A 34 33.51 4.76 34.90
N THR A 35 32.96 3.76 35.59
CA THR A 35 33.63 3.10 36.73
C THR A 35 34.90 2.37 36.29
N GLY A 36 34.86 1.71 35.14
CA GLY A 36 35.99 1.05 34.51
C GLY A 36 37.11 2.02 34.15
N MET A 37 36.79 3.13 33.48
CA MET A 37 37.74 4.19 33.11
C MET A 37 38.41 4.81 34.34
N LYS A 38 37.65 5.08 35.41
CA LYS A 38 38.20 5.57 36.68
C LYS A 38 39.19 4.58 37.28
N LYS A 39 38.81 3.30 37.36
CA LYS A 39 39.67 2.24 37.93
C LYS A 39 40.95 2.03 37.10
N THR A 40 40.87 2.15 35.78
CA THR A 40 42.02 2.11 34.88
C THR A 40 42.92 3.34 35.06
N GLY A 41 42.34 4.54 35.15
CA GLY A 41 43.09 5.76 35.45
C GLY A 41 43.85 5.68 36.78
N ASP A 42 43.22 5.15 37.83
CA ASP A 42 43.84 4.94 39.14
C ASP A 42 44.99 3.93 39.09
N LEU A 43 44.83 2.84 38.33
CA LEU A 43 45.88 1.84 38.15
C LEU A 43 47.09 2.44 37.41
N CYS A 44 46.85 3.14 36.30
CA CYS A 44 47.91 3.80 35.52
C CYS A 44 48.60 4.92 36.33
N GLY A 45 47.85 5.71 37.10
CA GLY A 45 48.41 6.75 37.96
C GLY A 45 49.32 6.19 39.05
N ARG A 46 48.99 5.01 39.61
CA ARG A 46 49.84 4.29 40.56
C ARG A 46 51.11 3.75 39.90
N LEU A 47 50.99 3.13 38.72
CA LEU A 47 52.13 2.60 37.96
C LEU A 47 53.12 3.69 37.56
N LEU A 48 52.62 4.87 37.20
CA LEU A 48 53.44 6.03 36.82
C LEU A 48 53.93 6.85 38.02
N LYS A 49 53.66 6.43 39.26
CA LYS A 49 53.96 7.15 40.52
C LYS A 49 53.48 8.62 40.52
N LYS A 50 52.43 8.94 39.76
CA LYS A 50 51.85 10.28 39.64
C LYS A 50 50.35 10.20 39.92
N THR A 51 49.99 10.18 41.20
CA THR A 51 48.60 10.08 41.67
C THR A 51 47.71 11.22 41.17
N LYS A 52 48.26 12.45 41.05
CA LYS A 52 47.55 13.61 40.47
C LYS A 52 47.23 13.45 38.98
N ALA A 53 47.90 12.54 38.26
CA ALA A 53 47.67 12.30 36.83
C ALA A 53 46.52 11.30 36.57
N SER A 54 46.07 10.53 37.57
CA SER A 54 44.99 9.52 37.42
C SER A 54 43.73 10.12 36.78
N ARG A 55 43.29 11.28 37.27
CA ARG A 55 42.08 11.97 36.77
C ARG A 55 42.22 12.39 35.31
N TRP A 56 43.40 12.87 34.92
CA TRP A 56 43.68 13.27 33.55
C TRP A 56 43.75 12.07 32.60
N ILE A 57 44.29 10.94 33.05
CA ILE A 57 44.31 9.69 32.28
C ILE A 57 42.89 9.16 32.06
N ALA A 58 42.04 9.15 33.10
CA ALA A 58 40.65 8.73 32.97
C ALA A 58 39.85 9.65 32.02
N LEU A 59 40.06 10.98 32.11
CA LEU A 59 39.47 11.95 31.19
C LEU A 59 39.96 11.77 29.75
N GLY A 60 41.25 11.50 29.56
CA GLY A 60 41.82 11.23 28.24
C GLY A 60 41.21 9.98 27.59
N LEU A 61 41.06 8.89 28.36
CA LEU A 61 40.39 7.67 27.88
C LEU A 61 38.92 7.93 27.50
N CYS A 62 38.21 8.73 28.30
CA CYS A 62 36.84 9.13 28.00
C CYS A 62 36.77 9.95 26.70
N LEU A 63 37.67 10.93 26.54
CA LEU A 63 37.71 11.79 25.35
C LEU A 63 38.00 10.98 24.08
N VAL A 64 38.99 10.08 24.12
CA VAL A 64 39.32 9.20 23.00
C VAL A 64 38.11 8.35 22.63
N TYR A 65 37.44 7.74 23.61
CA TYR A 65 36.23 6.97 23.36
C TYR A 65 35.14 7.82 22.70
N CYS A 66 34.84 9.01 23.24
CA CYS A 66 33.84 9.91 22.66
C CYS A 66 34.16 10.29 21.21
N ILE A 67 35.43 10.60 20.89
CA ILE A 67 35.85 10.91 19.52
C ILE A 67 35.61 9.72 18.59
N PHE A 68 36.02 8.51 18.99
CA PHE A 68 35.79 7.30 18.19
C PHE A 68 34.30 6.99 18.02
N SER A 69 33.50 7.10 19.09
CA SER A 69 32.05 6.88 19.03
C SER A 69 31.36 7.88 18.11
N VAL A 70 31.71 9.17 18.20
CA VAL A 70 31.18 10.20 17.30
C VAL A 70 31.60 9.92 15.86
N ASN A 71 32.85 9.54 15.62
CA ASN A 71 33.32 9.22 14.28
C ASN A 71 32.56 8.03 13.67
N ILE A 72 32.42 6.92 14.40
CA ILE A 72 31.64 5.75 13.96
C ILE A 72 30.16 6.14 13.73
N LEU A 73 29.57 6.93 14.63
CA LEU A 73 28.19 7.39 14.47
C LEU A 73 28.02 8.23 13.19
N PHE A 74 28.92 9.17 12.90
CA PHE A 74 28.78 10.08 11.76
C PHE A 74 29.29 9.53 10.42
N GLN A 75 30.28 8.64 10.42
CA GLN A 75 30.85 8.09 9.19
C GLN A 75 30.28 6.72 8.80
N GLU A 76 29.84 5.91 9.76
CA GLU A 76 29.34 4.55 9.47
C GLU A 76 27.84 4.42 9.76
N TYR A 77 27.38 4.85 10.94
CA TYR A 77 26.00 4.63 11.35
C TYR A 77 24.99 5.58 10.67
N TYR A 78 25.15 6.90 10.76
CA TYR A 78 24.25 7.84 10.09
C TYR A 78 24.25 7.70 8.56
N PRO A 79 25.39 7.43 7.89
CA PRO A 79 25.39 7.14 6.47
C PRO A 79 24.75 5.79 6.12
N SER A 80 24.86 4.75 6.95
CA SER A 80 24.11 3.50 6.72
C SER A 80 22.60 3.66 6.92
N LEU A 81 22.16 4.65 7.71
CA LEU A 81 20.76 5.10 7.78
C LEU A 81 20.31 5.91 6.55
N LYS A 82 21.22 6.33 5.65
CA LYS A 82 20.86 6.91 4.34
C LYS A 82 20.37 5.79 3.40
N ALA A 83 19.25 5.17 3.73
CA ALA A 83 18.36 4.64 2.71
C ALA A 83 17.97 5.81 1.78
N THR A 84 17.65 5.52 0.52
CA THR A 84 17.06 6.51 -0.40
C THR A 84 15.96 7.23 0.37
N THR A 85 16.15 8.51 0.70
CA THR A 85 15.25 9.19 1.64
C THR A 85 13.83 9.02 1.16
N GLY A 86 12.90 8.65 2.05
CA GLY A 86 11.50 8.44 1.67
C GLY A 86 10.91 9.58 0.84
N LYS A 87 11.39 10.81 1.08
CA LYS A 87 11.10 12.00 0.28
C LYS A 87 11.56 11.90 -1.18
N ALA A 88 12.82 11.50 -1.44
CA ALA A 88 13.33 11.30 -2.79
C ALA A 88 12.57 10.19 -3.53
N TYR A 89 12.17 9.13 -2.81
CA TYR A 89 11.31 8.08 -3.36
C TYR A 89 9.95 8.65 -3.80
N SER A 90 9.27 9.39 -2.92
CA SER A 90 8.00 10.04 -3.24
C SER A 90 8.12 11.05 -4.40
N GLU A 91 9.19 11.87 -4.42
CA GLU A 91 9.44 12.84 -5.49
C GLU A 91 9.69 12.14 -6.84
N SER A 92 10.39 11.00 -6.82
CA SER A 92 10.62 10.19 -8.01
C SER A 92 9.31 9.60 -8.55
N ILE A 93 8.41 9.13 -7.67
CA ILE A 93 7.05 8.71 -8.08
C ILE A 93 6.32 9.89 -8.72
N LEU A 94 6.26 11.04 -8.05
CA LEU A 94 5.57 12.24 -8.57
C LEU A 94 6.08 12.67 -9.95
N LYS A 95 7.39 12.59 -10.18
CA LYS A 95 8.00 12.93 -11.48
C LYS A 95 7.51 12.03 -12.62
N HIS A 96 7.18 10.77 -12.31
CA HIS A 96 6.81 9.75 -13.29
C HIS A 96 5.30 9.42 -13.30
N SER A 97 4.53 10.01 -12.40
CA SER A 97 3.08 9.80 -12.27
C SER A 97 2.27 11.03 -12.70
N GLN A 98 1.06 10.77 -13.19
CA GLN A 98 0.04 11.80 -13.46
C GLN A 98 -1.07 11.73 -12.40
N PRO A 99 -1.84 12.81 -12.18
CA PRO A 99 -2.87 12.86 -11.12
C PRO A 99 -3.95 11.78 -11.20
N HIS A 100 -4.21 11.22 -12.38
CA HIS A 100 -5.21 10.17 -12.61
C HIS A 100 -4.59 8.82 -12.95
N ASP A 101 -3.33 8.58 -12.61
CA ASP A 101 -2.70 7.28 -12.82
C ASP A 101 -3.04 6.36 -11.64
N LEU A 102 -3.49 5.13 -11.93
CA LEU A 102 -3.59 4.07 -10.94
C LEU A 102 -2.19 3.51 -10.66
N ILE A 103 -1.76 3.55 -9.41
CA ILE A 103 -0.42 3.12 -9.01
C ILE A 103 -0.53 1.90 -8.09
N ALA A 104 0.11 0.80 -8.49
CA ALA A 104 0.27 -0.41 -7.70
C ALA A 104 1.72 -0.52 -7.19
N VAL A 105 1.90 -0.96 -5.95
CA VAL A 105 3.19 -1.16 -5.30
C VAL A 105 3.29 -2.62 -4.91
N GLN A 106 4.33 -3.30 -5.40
CA GLN A 106 4.51 -4.73 -5.15
C GLN A 106 5.08 -5.01 -3.75
N ASN A 107 6.03 -4.19 -3.27
CA ASN A 107 6.70 -4.40 -1.99
C ASN A 107 6.04 -3.57 -0.86
N PRO A 108 5.44 -4.18 0.17
CA PRO A 108 4.82 -3.46 1.28
C PRO A 108 5.74 -2.52 2.05
N GLN A 109 7.06 -2.77 2.06
CA GLN A 109 8.04 -1.89 2.72
C GLN A 109 8.03 -0.47 2.13
N ASN A 110 7.65 -0.34 0.86
CA ASN A 110 7.58 0.94 0.17
C ASN A 110 6.26 1.69 0.37
N TYR A 111 5.27 1.07 1.03
CA TYR A 111 3.94 1.66 1.17
C TYR A 111 3.97 3.01 1.86
N ILE A 112 4.78 3.16 2.92
CA ILE A 112 4.88 4.39 3.68
C ILE A 112 5.29 5.60 2.83
N TYR A 113 6.09 5.37 1.78
CA TYR A 113 6.61 6.42 0.89
C TYR A 113 5.69 6.69 -0.31
N ALA A 114 4.90 5.72 -0.74
CA ALA A 114 3.96 5.87 -1.86
C ALA A 114 2.55 6.30 -1.43
N ARG A 115 2.18 6.07 -0.15
CA ARG A 115 0.81 6.21 0.36
C ARG A 115 0.14 7.54 0.03
N LYS A 116 0.85 8.65 0.23
CA LYS A 116 0.29 10.00 -0.01
C LYS A 116 -0.12 10.19 -1.47
N ILE A 117 0.78 9.86 -2.39
CA ILE A 117 0.58 10.03 -3.84
C ILE A 117 -0.53 9.10 -4.33
N ILE A 118 -0.54 7.85 -3.88
CA ILE A 118 -1.58 6.88 -4.23
C ILE A 118 -2.95 7.36 -3.74
N LYS A 119 -3.04 7.87 -2.50
CA LYS A 119 -4.27 8.45 -1.95
C LYS A 119 -4.79 9.59 -2.83
N GLU A 120 -3.92 10.56 -3.13
CA GLU A 120 -4.26 11.72 -3.96
C GLU A 120 -4.75 11.28 -5.35
N ASN A 121 -4.02 10.36 -5.99
CA ASN A 121 -4.39 9.85 -7.30
C ASN A 121 -5.74 9.11 -7.30
N LEU A 122 -5.98 8.22 -6.33
CA LEU A 122 -7.27 7.52 -6.23
C LEU A 122 -8.43 8.49 -5.99
N THR A 123 -8.20 9.53 -5.19
CA THR A 123 -9.19 10.58 -4.94
C THR A 123 -9.53 11.33 -6.23
N ASN A 124 -8.52 11.70 -7.03
CA ASN A 124 -8.72 12.34 -8.33
C ASN A 124 -9.44 11.41 -9.32
N ILE A 125 -9.10 10.12 -9.35
CA ILE A 125 -9.76 9.13 -10.22
C ILE A 125 -11.25 9.01 -9.90
N LEU A 126 -11.60 9.04 -8.61
CA LEU A 126 -12.99 8.99 -8.14
C LEU A 126 -13.75 10.28 -8.49
N ASN A 127 -13.21 11.44 -8.09
CA ASN A 127 -13.84 12.74 -8.26
C ASN A 127 -14.06 13.08 -9.75
N ASP A 128 -13.07 12.83 -10.59
CA ASP A 128 -13.10 13.22 -12.00
C ASP A 128 -13.55 12.09 -12.94
N ASN A 129 -13.85 10.89 -12.39
CA ASN A 129 -14.19 9.68 -13.14
C ASN A 129 -13.26 9.43 -14.34
N ARG A 130 -11.96 9.62 -14.09
CA ARG A 130 -10.93 9.61 -15.13
C ARG A 130 -9.77 8.74 -14.72
N LEU A 131 -9.26 7.98 -15.69
CA LEU A 131 -8.06 7.18 -15.55
C LEU A 131 -7.11 7.52 -16.70
N SER A 132 -5.85 7.86 -16.38
CA SER A 132 -4.84 8.29 -17.36
C SER A 132 -3.70 7.28 -17.54
N GLY A 133 -3.59 6.29 -16.65
CA GLY A 133 -2.45 5.39 -16.60
C GLY A 133 -2.64 4.25 -15.62
N PHE A 134 -1.90 3.17 -15.86
CA PHE A 134 -1.58 2.18 -14.84
C PHE A 134 -0.06 2.11 -14.68
N GLN A 135 0.39 2.16 -13.44
CA GLN A 135 1.80 2.12 -13.07
C GLN A 135 2.03 1.03 -12.02
N LEU A 136 3.08 0.25 -12.19
CA LEU A 136 3.51 -0.74 -11.22
C LEU A 136 4.91 -0.40 -10.72
N ILE A 137 5.06 -0.29 -9.41
CA ILE A 137 6.33 -0.10 -8.73
C ILE A 137 6.82 -1.44 -8.20
N THR A 138 8.00 -1.85 -8.65
CA THR A 138 8.58 -3.17 -8.33
C THR A 138 10.09 -3.07 -8.09
N PRO A 139 10.72 -4.10 -7.49
CA PRO A 139 12.16 -4.23 -7.49
C PRO A 139 12.74 -4.24 -8.92
N LEU A 140 13.97 -3.77 -9.11
CA LEU A 140 14.61 -3.64 -10.42
C LEU A 140 14.57 -4.92 -11.26
N ASN A 141 14.80 -6.07 -10.63
CA ASN A 141 14.85 -7.38 -11.28
C ASN A 141 13.50 -8.11 -11.32
N TYR A 142 12.42 -7.50 -10.84
CA TYR A 142 11.10 -8.13 -10.78
C TYR A 142 10.46 -8.21 -12.17
N ASP A 143 9.92 -9.37 -12.52
CA ASP A 143 9.14 -9.54 -13.74
C ASP A 143 7.73 -8.98 -13.53
N LEU A 144 7.34 -8.05 -14.40
CA LEU A 144 6.02 -7.44 -14.41
C LEU A 144 4.90 -8.49 -14.54
N PHE A 145 5.13 -9.57 -15.27
CA PHE A 145 4.13 -10.62 -15.50
C PHE A 145 3.91 -11.54 -14.28
N GLU A 146 4.82 -11.49 -13.31
CA GLU A 146 4.68 -12.18 -12.02
C GLU A 146 3.86 -11.38 -11.01
N TYR A 147 3.53 -10.11 -11.31
CA TYR A 147 2.71 -9.32 -10.42
C TYR A 147 1.35 -9.98 -10.23
N ASP A 148 0.98 -10.21 -8.97
CA ASP A 148 -0.36 -10.66 -8.64
C ASP A 148 -0.89 -10.03 -7.34
N PRO A 149 -1.93 -9.18 -7.42
CA PRO A 149 -2.62 -8.72 -6.24
C PRO A 149 -3.39 -9.87 -5.55
N PRO A 150 -3.28 -10.02 -4.21
CA PRO A 150 -4.00 -11.07 -3.51
C PRO A 150 -5.53 -10.93 -3.71
N PRO A 151 -6.29 -12.04 -3.57
CA PRO A 151 -5.88 -13.33 -3.02
C PRO A 151 -5.35 -14.35 -4.05
N ARG A 152 -5.03 -13.95 -5.29
CA ARG A 152 -4.83 -14.92 -6.40
C ARG A 152 -3.40 -14.89 -6.98
N ARG A 153 -3.11 -15.93 -7.78
CA ARG A 153 -1.84 -16.16 -8.51
C ARG A 153 -2.12 -16.16 -10.01
N ASN A 154 -1.19 -15.62 -10.81
CA ASN A 154 -1.19 -15.53 -12.27
C ASN A 154 -2.17 -14.57 -13.00
N ILE A 155 -2.66 -13.46 -12.43
CA ILE A 155 -3.53 -12.50 -13.17
C ILE A 155 -2.86 -11.97 -14.45
N PHE A 156 -1.59 -11.57 -14.37
CA PHE A 156 -0.84 -11.00 -15.49
C PHE A 156 -0.15 -12.03 -16.40
N SER A 157 0.09 -13.26 -15.94
CA SER A 157 0.67 -14.29 -16.80
C SER A 157 -0.34 -14.87 -17.81
N ILE A 158 -1.64 -14.87 -17.49
CA ILE A 158 -2.71 -15.27 -18.43
C ILE A 158 -2.69 -14.44 -19.72
N ILE A 159 -2.28 -13.17 -19.59
CA ILE A 159 -2.26 -12.19 -20.66
C ILE A 159 -0.88 -11.92 -21.24
N GLN A 160 0.18 -12.55 -20.73
CA GLN A 160 1.56 -12.34 -21.17
C GLN A 160 1.71 -12.49 -22.69
N ARG A 161 1.05 -13.49 -23.28
CA ARG A 161 1.01 -13.73 -24.74
C ARG A 161 0.33 -12.62 -25.56
N PHE A 162 -0.48 -11.77 -24.93
CA PHE A 162 -1.19 -10.66 -25.57
C PHE A 162 -0.46 -9.33 -25.38
N TRP A 163 0.69 -9.32 -24.71
CA TRP A 163 1.47 -8.12 -24.42
C TRP A 163 2.65 -8.00 -25.39
N SER A 164 2.71 -6.90 -26.14
CA SER A 164 3.94 -6.53 -26.84
C SER A 164 4.84 -5.74 -25.89
N SER A 165 6.15 -6.01 -25.91
CA SER A 165 7.17 -5.29 -25.12
C SER A 165 7.15 -3.77 -25.35
N THR A 166 6.55 -3.31 -26.44
CA THR A 166 6.43 -1.91 -26.85
C THR A 166 5.42 -1.08 -26.04
N LYS A 167 4.59 -1.71 -25.19
CA LYS A 167 3.57 -1.00 -24.41
C LYS A 167 4.01 -0.55 -23.02
N PHE A 168 5.25 -0.83 -22.62
CA PHE A 168 5.75 -0.49 -21.28
C PHE A 168 6.90 0.49 -21.37
N LYS A 169 6.84 1.53 -20.54
CA LYS A 169 7.99 2.39 -20.24
C LYS A 169 8.40 2.16 -18.81
N THR A 170 9.67 1.84 -18.62
CA THR A 170 10.26 1.59 -17.32
C THR A 170 11.21 2.74 -16.98
N PHE A 171 11.10 3.24 -15.76
CA PHE A 171 11.98 4.27 -15.22
C PHE A 171 12.58 3.77 -13.90
N THR A 172 13.86 4.03 -13.69
CA THR A 172 14.51 3.77 -12.40
C THR A 172 13.95 4.71 -11.36
N LEU A 173 13.44 4.16 -10.25
CA LEU A 173 12.86 4.96 -9.17
C LEU A 173 13.93 5.31 -8.13
N ASP A 174 14.73 4.30 -7.74
CA ASP A 174 15.90 4.41 -6.86
C ASP A 174 16.91 3.27 -7.15
N LYS A 175 17.81 2.99 -6.21
CA LYS A 175 18.83 1.93 -6.34
C LYS A 175 18.26 0.51 -6.36
N GLU A 176 17.04 0.31 -5.88
CA GLU A 176 16.43 -1.02 -5.67
C GLU A 176 15.13 -1.21 -6.46
N ASN A 177 14.46 -0.12 -6.83
CA ASN A 177 13.10 -0.09 -7.35
C ASN A 177 13.03 0.59 -8.72
N LYS A 178 12.06 0.16 -9.51
CA LYS A 178 11.64 0.74 -10.79
C LYS A 178 10.15 1.01 -10.80
N ILE A 179 9.75 1.92 -11.67
CA ILE A 179 8.35 2.17 -12.02
C ILE A 179 8.11 1.78 -13.48
N THR A 180 7.12 0.93 -13.70
CA THR A 180 6.75 0.45 -15.04
C THR A 180 5.35 0.94 -15.38
N ARG A 181 5.22 1.73 -16.45
CA ARG A 181 3.99 2.37 -16.89
C ARG A 181 3.47 1.74 -18.18
N ILE A 182 2.16 1.50 -18.25
CA ILE A 182 1.47 1.20 -19.51
C ILE A 182 1.38 2.48 -20.36
N THR A 183 1.83 2.40 -21.60
CA THR A 183 1.77 3.49 -22.59
C THR A 183 0.80 3.18 -23.72
N ASN A 184 0.26 4.24 -24.34
CA ASN A 184 -0.65 4.18 -25.49
C ASN A 184 -1.92 3.34 -25.24
N SER A 185 -2.42 3.31 -24.01
CA SER A 185 -3.67 2.67 -23.66
C SER A 185 -4.85 3.62 -23.83
N THR A 186 -5.95 3.10 -24.40
CA THR A 186 -7.26 3.73 -24.34
C THR A 186 -7.93 3.34 -23.03
N PHE A 187 -8.40 4.36 -22.31
CA PHE A 187 -9.12 4.20 -21.05
C PHE A 187 -10.59 4.50 -21.29
N LYS A 188 -11.45 3.56 -20.92
CA LYS A 188 -12.91 3.75 -21.02
C LYS A 188 -13.52 3.63 -19.64
N SER A 189 -14.15 4.69 -19.14
CA SER A 189 -15.05 4.59 -18.00
C SER A 189 -16.33 3.89 -18.45
N LEU A 190 -16.73 2.86 -17.71
CA LEU A 190 -17.92 2.05 -17.97
C LEU A 190 -19.11 2.49 -17.11
N ILE A 191 -18.86 3.34 -16.13
CA ILE A 191 -19.83 3.76 -15.13
C ILE A 191 -19.89 5.29 -15.17
N PRO A 192 -21.03 5.90 -15.54
CA PRO A 192 -21.20 7.35 -15.51
C PRO A 192 -21.25 7.88 -14.07
N ASP A 193 -20.98 9.18 -13.91
CA ASP A 193 -21.06 9.87 -12.62
C ASP A 193 -22.46 9.71 -12.00
N LYS A 194 -22.54 9.56 -10.67
CA LYS A 194 -23.78 9.33 -9.88
C LYS A 194 -24.43 7.96 -10.10
N THR A 195 -23.61 6.93 -10.00
CA THR A 195 -23.97 5.54 -10.30
C THR A 195 -24.92 4.91 -9.29
N GLU A 196 -24.84 5.34 -8.03
CA GLU A 196 -25.60 4.80 -6.90
C GLU A 196 -27.11 5.00 -7.11
N GLU A 197 -27.49 6.05 -7.85
CA GLU A 197 -28.87 6.35 -8.26
C GLU A 197 -29.31 5.54 -9.50
N LEU A 198 -28.38 5.25 -10.41
CA LEU A 198 -28.65 4.59 -11.68
C LEU A 198 -28.71 3.06 -11.58
N ILE A 199 -27.96 2.49 -10.63
CA ILE A 199 -27.92 1.05 -10.40
C ILE A 199 -29.10 0.63 -9.53
N GLN A 200 -29.97 -0.21 -10.09
CA GLN A 200 -31.03 -0.87 -9.33
C GLN A 200 -30.45 -2.00 -8.47
N TRP A 201 -30.10 -1.69 -7.22
CA TRP A 201 -29.61 -2.66 -6.25
C TRP A 201 -30.72 -3.58 -5.77
N LYS A 202 -30.46 -4.90 -5.78
CA LYS A 202 -31.39 -5.92 -5.28
C LYS A 202 -30.64 -6.93 -4.42
N ILE A 203 -31.31 -7.44 -3.40
CA ILE A 203 -30.80 -8.57 -2.61
C ILE A 203 -30.86 -9.82 -3.50
N PHE A 204 -29.69 -10.36 -3.84
CA PHE A 204 -29.57 -11.59 -4.62
C PHE A 204 -29.60 -12.83 -3.74
N ARG A 205 -29.01 -12.75 -2.54
CA ARG A 205 -28.98 -13.83 -1.55
C ARG A 205 -28.89 -13.28 -0.13
N GLY A 206 -29.47 -14.00 0.82
CA GLY A 206 -29.42 -13.66 2.24
C GLY A 206 -30.58 -12.76 2.67
N LYS A 207 -30.46 -12.19 3.87
CA LYS A 207 -31.46 -11.29 4.47
C LYS A 207 -30.76 -10.04 4.98
N GLY A 208 -31.42 -8.89 4.82
CA GLY A 208 -30.92 -7.59 5.24
C GLY A 208 -31.65 -6.47 4.51
N ASP A 209 -31.12 -5.28 4.64
CA ASP A 209 -31.67 -4.05 4.08
C ASP A 209 -30.68 -3.39 3.13
N ILE A 210 -31.20 -2.93 2.00
CA ILE A 210 -30.51 -2.05 1.06
C ILE A 210 -31.23 -0.71 1.11
N SER A 211 -30.50 0.36 1.39
CA SER A 211 -31.06 1.71 1.44
C SER A 211 -30.06 2.71 0.87
N THR A 212 -30.55 3.83 0.37
CA THR A 212 -29.73 4.97 0.01
C THR A 212 -29.72 5.97 1.16
N ILE A 213 -28.55 6.53 1.45
CA ILE A 213 -28.40 7.58 2.46
C ILE A 213 -27.89 8.85 1.78
N LYS A 214 -28.46 10.00 2.12
CA LYS A 214 -27.89 11.29 1.74
C LYS A 214 -26.76 11.64 2.69
N MET A 215 -25.59 11.91 2.14
CA MET A 215 -24.44 12.40 2.91
C MET A 215 -24.57 13.91 3.08
N THR A 216 -24.36 14.40 4.30
CA THR A 216 -24.34 15.84 4.60
C THR A 216 -23.01 16.44 4.13
N GLY A 217 -23.04 17.26 3.07
CA GLY A 217 -21.88 17.92 2.44
C GLY A 217 -22.29 18.86 1.29
N ALA A 218 -21.31 19.52 0.64
CA ALA A 218 -21.53 20.56 -0.38
C ALA A 218 -22.13 20.08 -1.71
N GLN A 219 -22.34 18.77 -1.87
CA GLN A 219 -23.08 18.15 -2.95
C GLN A 219 -23.99 17.11 -2.30
N ASP A 220 -25.25 17.04 -2.72
CA ASP A 220 -26.24 16.02 -2.33
C ASP A 220 -25.79 14.61 -2.77
N GLN A 221 -24.68 14.10 -2.24
CA GLN A 221 -24.14 12.78 -2.55
C GLN A 221 -25.00 11.70 -1.89
N ILE A 222 -25.38 10.71 -2.70
CA ILE A 222 -26.18 9.57 -2.28
C ILE A 222 -25.27 8.35 -2.19
N ALA A 223 -25.13 7.79 -0.98
CA ALA A 223 -24.35 6.58 -0.74
C ALA A 223 -25.27 5.35 -0.56
N LEU A 224 -24.76 4.17 -0.94
CA LEU A 224 -25.45 2.89 -0.80
C LEU A 224 -25.15 2.27 0.56
N LYS A 225 -26.15 2.11 1.41
CA LYS A 225 -26.03 1.42 2.69
C LYS A 225 -26.55 -0.01 2.58
N LEU A 226 -25.68 -0.96 2.91
CA LEU A 226 -25.99 -2.37 3.11
C LEU A 226 -25.96 -2.67 4.61
N LYS A 227 -27.04 -3.25 5.13
CA LYS A 227 -27.11 -3.73 6.52
C LYS A 227 -27.62 -5.16 6.50
N THR A 228 -26.83 -6.10 7.00
CA THR A 228 -27.28 -7.50 7.02
C THR A 228 -27.93 -7.88 8.36
N SER A 229 -28.66 -8.99 8.38
CA SER A 229 -29.11 -9.60 9.62
C SER A 229 -28.03 -10.46 10.29
N SER A 230 -28.31 -10.92 11.51
CA SER A 230 -27.40 -11.75 12.33
C SER A 230 -27.22 -13.18 11.84
N GLU A 231 -28.12 -13.67 10.97
CA GLU A 231 -28.20 -15.08 10.62
C GLU A 231 -27.34 -15.46 9.40
N ASN A 232 -27.21 -14.58 8.42
CA ASN A 232 -26.66 -14.92 7.11
C ASN A 232 -25.81 -13.80 6.50
N ILE A 233 -24.90 -14.18 5.60
CA ILE A 233 -24.25 -13.24 4.68
C ILE A 233 -25.30 -12.77 3.66
N MET A 234 -25.34 -11.45 3.44
CA MET A 234 -26.16 -10.84 2.38
C MET A 234 -25.29 -10.55 1.15
N ILE A 235 -25.84 -10.81 -0.03
CA ILE A 235 -25.25 -10.41 -1.31
C ILE A 235 -26.22 -9.48 -2.02
N ALA A 236 -25.80 -8.23 -2.24
CA ALA A 236 -26.50 -7.26 -3.07
C ALA A 236 -25.91 -7.30 -4.49
N LYS A 237 -26.78 -7.30 -5.50
CA LYS A 237 -26.40 -7.24 -6.91
C LYS A 237 -26.90 -5.92 -7.52
N GLY A 238 -26.01 -5.24 -8.22
CA GLY A 238 -26.30 -4.03 -8.98
C GLY A 238 -25.83 -4.18 -10.43
N SER A 239 -26.70 -3.93 -11.40
CA SER A 239 -26.34 -4.02 -12.82
C SER A 239 -25.85 -2.67 -13.34
N VAL A 240 -24.69 -2.67 -14.00
CA VAL A 240 -24.15 -1.49 -14.68
C VAL A 240 -24.97 -1.25 -15.95
N PRO A 241 -25.51 -0.04 -16.18
CA PRO A 241 -26.32 0.24 -17.35
C PRO A 241 -25.56 0.05 -18.67
N GLY A 242 -26.26 -0.53 -19.65
CA GLY A 242 -25.75 -0.68 -21.01
C GLY A 242 -24.92 -1.93 -21.28
N VAL A 243 -24.56 -2.10 -22.54
CA VAL A 243 -23.67 -3.16 -23.04
C VAL A 243 -22.37 -2.51 -23.50
N VAL A 244 -21.25 -3.07 -23.06
CA VAL A 244 -19.92 -2.59 -23.39
C VAL A 244 -19.27 -3.58 -24.34
N SER A 245 -18.94 -3.11 -25.54
CA SER A 245 -18.09 -3.87 -26.45
C SER A 245 -16.62 -3.72 -26.08
N ILE A 246 -15.96 -4.85 -25.81
CA ILE A 246 -14.53 -4.97 -25.54
C ILE A 246 -13.92 -5.74 -26.71
N ASN A 247 -13.15 -5.06 -27.55
CA ASN A 247 -12.64 -5.65 -28.78
C ASN A 247 -11.36 -6.48 -28.58
N LYS A 248 -10.67 -6.28 -27.45
CA LYS A 248 -9.35 -6.85 -27.17
C LYS A 248 -9.25 -7.28 -25.72
N PRO A 249 -8.36 -8.23 -25.37
CA PRO A 249 -8.07 -8.52 -23.97
C PRO A 249 -7.75 -7.23 -23.23
N SER A 250 -8.37 -7.03 -22.07
CA SER A 250 -8.30 -5.76 -21.36
C SER A 250 -8.15 -5.95 -19.85
N ILE A 251 -7.53 -4.98 -19.17
CA ILE A 251 -7.55 -4.90 -17.70
C ILE A 251 -8.85 -4.20 -17.31
N ALA A 252 -9.66 -4.86 -16.49
CA ALA A 252 -10.76 -4.23 -15.77
C ALA A 252 -10.23 -3.67 -14.44
N ILE A 253 -10.63 -2.45 -14.11
CA ILE A 253 -10.23 -1.73 -12.89
C ILE A 253 -11.48 -1.28 -12.18
N LEU A 254 -11.63 -1.69 -10.93
CA LEU A 254 -12.68 -1.19 -10.05
C LEU A 254 -12.04 -0.31 -8.99
N VAL A 255 -12.53 0.91 -8.83
CA VAL A 255 -12.19 1.83 -7.74
C VAL A 255 -13.49 2.16 -7.00
N TRP A 256 -13.44 2.19 -5.68
CA TRP A 256 -14.62 2.48 -4.86
C TRP A 256 -14.23 3.01 -3.50
N THR A 257 -15.20 3.63 -2.85
CA THR A 257 -15.09 4.02 -1.44
C THR A 257 -16.04 3.20 -0.59
N VAL A 258 -15.63 2.95 0.65
CA VAL A 258 -16.48 2.24 1.60
C VAL A 258 -16.26 2.77 3.01
N LYS A 259 -17.34 3.07 3.71
CA LYS A 259 -17.36 3.30 5.14
C LYS A 259 -17.63 1.99 5.88
N MET A 260 -16.74 1.66 6.80
CA MET A 260 -16.85 0.51 7.69
C MET A 260 -16.07 0.77 8.98
N ASP A 261 -16.31 -0.01 10.03
CA ASP A 261 -15.43 0.00 11.21
C ASP A 261 -14.06 -0.58 10.81
N TYR A 262 -12.98 0.02 11.27
CA TYR A 262 -11.61 -0.44 11.02
C TYR A 262 -11.35 -1.88 11.47
N LYS A 263 -12.08 -2.36 12.50
CA LYS A 263 -11.95 -3.73 13.01
C LYS A 263 -12.70 -4.76 12.18
N GLU A 264 -13.60 -4.32 11.31
CA GLU A 264 -14.38 -5.22 10.47
C GLU A 264 -13.59 -5.67 9.26
N GLU A 265 -13.75 -6.95 8.91
CA GLU A 265 -13.30 -7.46 7.63
C GLU A 265 -14.42 -7.35 6.60
N MET A 266 -14.09 -6.83 5.42
CA MET A 266 -15.00 -6.72 4.29
C MET A 266 -14.66 -7.77 3.22
N ILE A 267 -15.69 -8.38 2.63
CA ILE A 267 -15.52 -9.18 1.42
C ILE A 267 -15.48 -8.20 0.24
N GLU A 268 -14.43 -8.28 -0.57
CA GLU A 268 -14.23 -7.35 -1.70
C GLU A 268 -15.37 -7.43 -2.73
N PRO A 269 -15.73 -6.30 -3.39
CA PRO A 269 -16.71 -6.29 -4.46
C PRO A 269 -16.31 -7.23 -5.59
N ASN A 270 -17.29 -7.96 -6.10
CA ASN A 270 -17.08 -8.92 -7.17
C ASN A 270 -17.72 -8.40 -8.47
N LEU A 271 -16.93 -8.40 -9.55
CA LEU A 271 -17.36 -7.97 -10.87
C LEU A 271 -17.77 -9.20 -11.70
N SER A 272 -19.03 -9.23 -12.14
CA SER A 272 -19.52 -10.23 -13.08
C SER A 272 -19.79 -9.61 -14.45
N ALA A 273 -19.41 -10.32 -15.51
CA ALA A 273 -19.68 -9.97 -16.89
C ALA A 273 -20.66 -10.97 -17.50
N HIS A 274 -21.82 -10.48 -17.92
CA HIS A 274 -22.83 -11.25 -18.63
C HIS A 274 -22.59 -11.15 -20.14
N VAL A 275 -22.43 -12.28 -20.81
CA VAL A 275 -22.20 -12.37 -22.25
C VAL A 275 -23.31 -13.16 -22.92
N THR A 276 -23.82 -12.64 -24.03
CA THR A 276 -24.73 -13.37 -24.91
C THR A 276 -23.89 -14.23 -25.85
N SER A 277 -23.85 -15.54 -25.59
CA SER A 277 -23.19 -16.53 -26.45
C SER A 277 -24.23 -17.24 -27.32
N PRO A 278 -23.85 -17.78 -28.51
CA PRO A 278 -24.72 -18.68 -29.29
C PRO A 278 -25.27 -19.87 -28.49
N SER A 279 -24.56 -20.31 -27.44
CA SER A 279 -24.98 -21.37 -26.52
C SER A 279 -25.90 -20.90 -25.38
N GLY A 280 -26.35 -19.65 -25.40
CA GLY A 280 -27.19 -19.02 -24.39
C GLY A 280 -26.43 -17.99 -23.52
N PRO A 281 -27.14 -17.26 -22.65
CA PRO A 281 -26.53 -16.28 -21.77
C PRO A 281 -25.56 -16.94 -20.78
N GLN A 282 -24.32 -16.46 -20.72
CA GLN A 282 -23.33 -16.94 -19.75
C GLN A 282 -22.92 -15.81 -18.81
N THR A 283 -22.67 -16.17 -17.55
CA THR A 283 -22.14 -15.24 -16.55
C THR A 283 -20.71 -15.62 -16.25
N ILE A 284 -19.78 -14.70 -16.49
CA ILE A 284 -18.36 -14.85 -16.20
C ILE A 284 -18.06 -14.02 -14.97
N GLN A 285 -17.51 -14.65 -13.93
CA GLN A 285 -16.93 -13.91 -12.82
C GLN A 285 -15.56 -13.39 -13.23
N VAL A 286 -15.39 -12.07 -13.27
CA VAL A 286 -14.09 -11.47 -13.56
C VAL A 286 -13.20 -11.69 -12.34
N LYS A 287 -12.03 -12.31 -12.55
CA LYS A 287 -11.07 -12.57 -11.48
C LYS A 287 -10.35 -11.27 -11.13
N MET A 288 -10.88 -10.55 -10.13
CA MET A 288 -10.30 -9.32 -9.59
C MET A 288 -9.38 -9.63 -8.40
N GLY A 289 -8.29 -8.87 -8.25
CA GLY A 289 -7.40 -8.86 -7.08
C GLY A 289 -7.15 -7.44 -6.58
N ARG A 290 -7.01 -7.26 -5.26
CA ARG A 290 -6.87 -5.94 -4.63
C ARG A 290 -5.44 -5.44 -4.72
N ILE A 291 -5.24 -4.27 -5.32
CA ILE A 291 -3.90 -3.66 -5.36
C ILE A 291 -3.62 -2.91 -4.06
N ASN A 292 -2.33 -2.81 -3.71
CA ASN A 292 -1.86 -2.14 -2.49
C ASN A 292 -2.52 -2.68 -1.22
N GLU A 293 -2.85 -3.98 -1.20
CA GLU A 293 -3.39 -4.65 -0.04
C GLU A 293 -2.43 -4.50 1.15
N GLY A 294 -2.95 -4.01 2.28
CA GLY A 294 -2.16 -3.61 3.46
C GLY A 294 -1.84 -2.12 3.55
N MET A 295 -2.13 -1.33 2.50
CA MET A 295 -2.04 0.13 2.54
C MET A 295 -3.39 0.72 2.95
N ASN A 296 -3.48 1.25 4.17
CA ASN A 296 -4.70 1.89 4.64
C ASN A 296 -4.85 3.29 4.04
N LEU A 297 -5.73 3.42 3.04
CA LEU A 297 -6.02 4.67 2.35
C LEU A 297 -7.40 5.18 2.78
N TYR A 298 -7.45 6.41 3.28
CA TYR A 298 -8.68 7.02 3.77
C TYR A 298 -8.97 8.34 3.06
N LEU A 299 -10.23 8.60 2.73
CA LEU A 299 -10.68 9.95 2.39
C LEU A 299 -10.55 10.80 3.65
N SER A 300 -9.69 11.82 3.68
CA SER A 300 -9.70 12.74 4.83
C SER A 300 -10.77 13.79 4.56
N ASN A 301 -11.84 13.79 5.34
CA ASN A 301 -12.58 15.02 5.56
C ASN A 301 -11.70 15.93 6.41
N ASN A 302 -11.76 17.24 6.22
CA ASN A 302 -10.86 18.24 6.82
C ASN A 302 -10.95 18.37 8.37
N ASP A 303 -11.37 17.33 9.08
CA ASP A 303 -11.66 17.36 10.51
C ASP A 303 -10.43 16.98 11.35
N GLY A 304 -9.31 17.68 11.18
CA GLY A 304 -8.18 17.62 12.12
C GLY A 304 -7.44 16.28 12.29
N ILE A 305 -6.39 16.31 13.10
CA ILE A 305 -5.44 15.19 13.35
C ILE A 305 -6.08 14.04 14.16
N LEU A 306 -7.27 14.25 14.71
CA LEU A 306 -7.98 13.32 15.61
C LEU A 306 -9.30 12.77 15.03
N SER A 307 -9.72 13.14 13.82
CA SER A 307 -10.87 12.47 13.20
C SER A 307 -10.42 11.19 12.50
N GLU A 308 -10.93 10.07 13.00
CA GLU A 308 -10.88 8.81 12.26
C GLU A 308 -11.87 8.92 11.10
N SER A 309 -11.36 9.18 9.89
CA SER A 309 -12.18 8.97 8.71
C SER A 309 -12.35 7.48 8.50
N ASN A 310 -13.58 7.00 8.68
CA ASN A 310 -13.93 5.60 8.46
C ASN A 310 -14.16 5.28 6.97
N TRP A 311 -13.87 6.22 6.06
CA TRP A 311 -14.01 6.03 4.61
C TRP A 311 -12.73 5.53 3.98
N PHE A 312 -12.73 4.28 3.55
CA PHE A 312 -11.62 3.62 2.89
C PHE A 312 -11.68 3.82 1.38
N LEU A 313 -10.53 4.15 0.79
CA LEU A 313 -10.29 4.17 -0.64
C LEU A 313 -9.72 2.82 -1.08
N ARG A 314 -10.37 2.15 -2.02
CA ARG A 314 -9.94 0.83 -2.47
C ARG A 314 -9.93 0.73 -3.99
N SER A 315 -9.10 -0.17 -4.48
CA SER A 315 -9.04 -0.51 -5.89
C SER A 315 -8.67 -1.97 -6.13
N SER A 316 -9.19 -2.53 -7.20
CA SER A 316 -8.90 -3.89 -7.64
C SER A 316 -8.76 -3.93 -9.16
N ILE A 317 -7.98 -4.90 -9.62
CA ILE A 317 -7.71 -5.09 -11.03
C ILE A 317 -7.95 -6.55 -11.41
N GLY A 318 -8.40 -6.78 -12.64
CA GLY A 318 -8.62 -8.11 -13.17
C GLY A 318 -8.58 -8.09 -14.69
N ILE A 319 -8.70 -9.26 -15.30
CA ILE A 319 -8.63 -9.41 -16.76
C ILE A 319 -9.98 -9.80 -17.33
N ILE A 320 -10.34 -9.13 -18.42
CA ILE A 320 -11.53 -9.43 -19.20
C ILE A 320 -11.14 -9.75 -20.66
N PRO A 321 -11.62 -10.89 -21.21
CA PRO A 321 -11.42 -11.20 -22.62
C PRO A 321 -12.26 -10.28 -23.54
N PRO A 322 -12.03 -10.33 -24.86
CA PRO A 322 -12.90 -9.68 -25.84
C PRO A 322 -14.33 -10.22 -25.80
N GLY A 323 -15.31 -9.34 -25.98
CA GLY A 323 -16.72 -9.69 -26.04
C GLY A 323 -17.62 -8.49 -25.82
N ASN A 324 -18.93 -8.72 -25.97
CA ASN A 324 -19.96 -7.75 -25.60
C ASN A 324 -20.52 -8.14 -24.24
N TYR A 325 -20.33 -7.26 -23.26
CA TYR A 325 -20.65 -7.55 -21.87
C TYR A 325 -21.66 -6.58 -21.29
N SER A 326 -22.60 -7.11 -20.51
CA SER A 326 -23.31 -6.32 -19.49
C SER A 326 -22.69 -6.64 -18.13
N PHE A 327 -22.27 -5.62 -17.39
CA PHE A 327 -21.60 -5.82 -16.11
C PHE A 327 -22.57 -5.80 -14.94
N SER A 328 -22.22 -6.48 -13.86
CA SER A 328 -22.88 -6.32 -12.57
C SER A 328 -21.86 -6.38 -11.44
N LEU A 329 -22.10 -5.59 -10.41
CA LEU A 329 -21.34 -5.56 -9.16
C LEU A 329 -22.09 -6.37 -8.11
N TRP A 330 -21.36 -7.21 -7.40
CA TRP A 330 -21.88 -8.07 -6.35
C TRP A 330 -21.17 -7.67 -5.05
N LEU A 331 -21.92 -7.11 -4.11
CA LEU A 331 -21.43 -6.64 -2.83
C LEU A 331 -21.85 -7.62 -1.75
N SER A 332 -20.88 -8.14 -1.01
CA SER A 332 -21.13 -9.09 0.09
C SER A 332 -21.01 -8.38 1.43
N CYS A 333 -21.96 -8.61 2.32
CA CYS A 333 -22.01 -8.04 3.67
C CYS A 333 -22.05 -9.19 4.69
N LYS A 334 -21.04 -9.29 5.57
CA LYS A 334 -20.93 -10.36 6.58
C LYS A 334 -21.98 -10.15 7.66
N LYS A 335 -22.41 -11.21 8.36
CA LYS A 335 -23.40 -11.14 9.47
C LYS A 335 -23.14 -9.97 10.43
N ASP A 336 -24.21 -9.31 10.87
CA ASP A 336 -24.20 -8.13 11.75
C ASP A 336 -23.38 -6.92 11.26
N GLN A 337 -22.97 -6.91 9.98
CA GLN A 337 -22.19 -5.82 9.40
C GLN A 337 -23.07 -4.74 8.79
N THR A 338 -22.59 -3.49 8.87
CA THR A 338 -23.12 -2.37 8.11
C THR A 338 -22.02 -1.77 7.25
N LEU A 339 -22.20 -1.82 5.94
CA LEU A 339 -21.28 -1.22 4.97
C LEU A 339 -21.98 -0.09 4.25
N ILE A 340 -21.29 1.03 4.08
CA ILE A 340 -21.79 2.13 3.26
C ILE A 340 -20.81 2.31 2.11
N TYR A 341 -21.25 2.08 0.89
CA TYR A 341 -20.45 2.27 -0.31
C TYR A 341 -20.78 3.61 -0.95
N ASP A 342 -19.76 4.25 -1.52
CA ASP A 342 -19.94 5.44 -2.33
C ASP A 342 -18.92 5.44 -3.48
N GLU A 343 -19.27 6.15 -4.55
CA GLU A 343 -18.47 6.40 -5.74
C GLU A 343 -17.82 5.15 -6.37
N PHE A 344 -18.64 4.27 -6.96
CA PHE A 344 -18.06 3.22 -7.81
C PHE A 344 -17.53 3.80 -9.13
N ARG A 345 -16.32 3.39 -9.52
CA ARG A 345 -15.75 3.66 -10.84
C ARG A 345 -15.22 2.38 -11.44
N LEU A 346 -15.66 2.06 -12.65
CA LEU A 346 -15.21 0.89 -13.39
C LEU A 346 -14.57 1.36 -14.69
N PHE A 347 -13.30 1.01 -14.87
CA PHE A 347 -12.54 1.33 -16.08
C PHE A 347 -12.09 0.07 -16.79
N VAL A 348 -11.83 0.20 -18.08
CA VAL A 348 -11.18 -0.82 -18.90
C VAL A 348 -9.99 -0.22 -19.63
N ILE A 349 -8.87 -0.95 -19.62
CA ILE A 349 -7.63 -0.65 -20.35
C ILE A 349 -7.41 -1.71 -21.42
N GLU A 350 -7.45 -1.35 -22.70
CA GLU A 350 -7.16 -2.30 -23.78
C GLU A 350 -5.67 -2.69 -23.84
N LEU A 351 -5.40 -4.00 -23.94
CA LEU A 351 -4.02 -4.51 -23.86
C LEU A 351 -3.35 -4.72 -25.22
N ALA A 352 -4.07 -5.09 -26.28
CA ALA A 352 -3.47 -5.33 -27.59
C ALA A 352 -3.61 -4.11 -28.52
N ASP A 353 -2.69 -3.96 -29.48
CA ASP A 353 -2.94 -3.14 -30.67
C ASP A 353 -3.23 -4.07 -31.84
N LYS A 354 -4.12 -3.65 -32.74
CA LYS A 354 -4.21 -4.29 -34.06
C LYS A 354 -2.83 -4.13 -34.70
N LYS A 355 -2.17 -5.24 -35.03
CA LYS A 355 -1.28 -5.25 -36.19
C LYS A 355 -2.15 -5.32 -37.43
#